data_AF-A0A392T0D4-F1
#
_entry.id   AF-A0A392T0D4-F1
#
_cell.length_a   1.000
_cell.length_b   1.000
_cell.length_c   1.000
_cell.angle_alpha   90.00
_cell.angle_beta   90.00
_cell.angle_gamma   90.00
#
_symmetry.space_group_name_H-M   'P 1'
#
loop_
_entity.id
_entity.type
_entity.pdbx_description
1 polymer ?
#
loop_
_entity_poly.entity_id
_entity_poly.type
_entity_poly.pdbx_seq_one_letter_code
_entity_poly.pdbx_strand_id
1 'polypeptide(L)'
;GNLSVADYAVKFETLCAFSPHYNTLEAEDDKYVKFESGLRPDIKHMIEFSQIRDFATLVNKSRICDDDGRAKVNYYKVVNDRKGKGQERGKPYDN
;
A
#
# COMPACT_ATOMS: atom_id res chain seq x y z
N GLY A 1 9.02 -1.48 -4.98
CA GLY A 1 9.18 -2.87 -4.52
C GLY A 1 7.82 -3.55 -4.50
N ASN A 2 7.76 -4.85 -4.79
CA ASN A 2 6.49 -5.63 -4.84
C ASN A 2 6.04 -6.15 -3.46
N LEU A 3 6.68 -5.68 -2.39
CA LEU A 3 6.38 -6.10 -1.03
C LEU A 3 5.05 -5.47 -0.57
N SER A 4 4.22 -6.25 0.12
CA SER A 4 3.05 -5.71 0.80
C SER A 4 3.50 -4.81 1.96
N VAL A 5 2.65 -3.87 2.38
CA VAL A 5 2.89 -3.07 3.58
C VAL A 5 2.98 -3.94 4.83
N ALA A 6 2.21 -5.03 4.89
CA ALA A 6 2.27 -5.96 6.01
C ALA A 6 3.67 -6.59 6.14
N ASP A 7 4.22 -7.11 5.03
CA ASP A 7 5.56 -7.70 5.04
C ASP A 7 6.65 -6.64 5.25
N TYR A 8 6.45 -5.43 4.72
CA TYR A 8 7.33 -4.29 4.97
C TYR A 8 7.36 -3.94 6.46
N ALA A 9 6.21 -3.87 7.12
CA ALA A 9 6.12 -3.56 8.54
C ALA A 9 6.80 -4.62 9.42
N VAL A 10 6.63 -5.90 9.10
CA VAL A 10 7.34 -6.98 9.80
C VAL A 10 8.86 -6.83 9.65
N LYS A 11 9.35 -6.56 8.44
CA LYS A 11 10.78 -6.32 8.20
C LYS A 11 11.29 -5.07 8.92
N PHE A 12 10.50 -4.01 8.92
CA PHE A 12 10.85 -2.75 9.57
C PHE A 12 10.96 -2.95 11.09
N GLU A 13 9.98 -3.59 11.73
CA GLU A 13 10.03 -3.90 13.16
C GLU A 13 11.20 -4.81 13.51
N THR A 14 11.49 -5.80 12.66
CA THR A 14 12.67 -6.65 12.82
C THR A 14 13.95 -5.81 12.84
N LEU A 15 14.08 -4.82 11.94
CA LEU A 15 15.24 -3.91 11.92
C LEU A 15 15.29 -2.99 13.14
N CYS A 16 14.13 -2.49 13.61
CA CYS A 16 14.06 -1.70 14.84
C CYS A 16 14.51 -2.50 16.07
N ALA A 17 14.18 -3.80 16.15
CA ALA A 17 14.63 -4.66 17.24
C ALA A 17 16.17 -4.78 17.32
N PHE A 18 16.88 -4.69 16.19
CA PHE A 18 18.35 -4.66 16.14
C PHE A 18 18.95 -3.28 16.43
N SER A 19 18.12 -2.25 16.57
CA SER A 19 18.50 -0.85 16.70
C SER A 19 17.89 -0.26 17.98
N PRO A 20 18.54 -0.39 19.15
CA PRO A 20 18.00 0.01 20.45
C PRO A 20 17.54 1.47 20.53
N HIS A 21 18.06 2.34 19.65
CA HIS A 21 17.68 3.74 19.55
C HIS A 21 16.23 3.97 19.09
N TYR A 22 15.59 3.01 18.41
CA TYR A 22 14.18 3.10 18.01
C TYR A 22 13.21 2.51 19.05
N ASN A 23 13.72 1.99 20.17
CA ASN A 23 12.91 1.37 21.21
C ASN A 23 12.54 2.34 22.35
N THR A 24 12.89 3.61 22.22
CA THR A 24 12.53 4.68 23.17
C THR A 24 11.29 5.42 22.69
N LEU A 25 10.48 5.94 23.63
CA LEU A 25 9.28 6.72 23.31
C LEU A 25 9.61 8.00 22.53
N GLU A 26 10.77 8.62 22.82
CA GLU A 26 11.26 9.80 22.09
C GLU A 26 11.59 9.53 20.62
N ALA A 27 11.87 8.27 20.25
CA ALA A 27 12.20 7.89 18.88
C ALA A 27 10.97 7.46 18.06
N GLU A 28 9.75 7.53 18.62
CA GLU A 28 8.53 7.16 17.88
C GLU A 28 8.31 8.05 16.65
N ASP A 29 8.57 9.35 16.75
CA ASP A 29 8.48 10.28 15.62
C ASP A 29 9.49 9.92 14.53
N ASP A 30 10.74 9.62 14.91
CA ASP A 30 11.76 9.17 13.96
C ASP A 30 11.39 7.84 13.30
N LYS A 31 10.77 6.93 14.08
CA LYS A 31 10.28 5.63 13.60
C LYS A 31 9.15 5.82 12.58
N TYR A 32 8.22 6.73 12.86
CA TYR A 32 7.15 7.15 11.95
C TYR A 32 7.73 7.70 10.64
N VAL A 33 8.62 8.71 10.73
CA VAL A 33 9.21 9.37 9.55
C VAL A 33 9.96 8.35 8.70
N LYS A 34 10.73 7.46 9.35
CA LYS A 34 11.50 6.44 8.65
C LYS A 34 10.58 5.44 7.96
N PHE A 35 9.53 4.97 8.62
CA PHE A 35 8.58 4.05 8.02
C PHE A 35 7.87 4.67 6.82
N GLU A 36 7.33 5.87 6.98
CA GLU A 36 6.63 6.63 5.94
C GLU A 36 7.53 6.87 4.72
N SER A 37 8.81 7.20 4.94
CA SER A 37 9.78 7.40 3.87
C SER A 37 10.00 6.16 2.99
N GLY A 38 9.79 4.96 3.53
CA GLY A 38 9.91 3.69 2.80
C GLY A 38 8.62 3.20 2.14
N LEU A 39 7.50 3.90 2.34
CA LEU A 39 6.24 3.57 1.68
C LEU A 39 6.30 3.88 0.18
N ARG A 40 5.53 3.11 -0.59
CA ARG A 40 5.35 3.38 -2.02
C ARG A 40 4.56 4.68 -2.20
N PRO A 41 4.83 5.48 -3.25
CA PRO A 41 4.21 6.81 -3.42
C PRO A 41 2.68 6.81 -3.40
N ASP A 42 2.04 5.79 -3.96
CA ASP A 42 0.58 5.61 -4.00
C ASP A 42 -0.04 5.52 -2.59
N ILE A 43 0.61 4.78 -1.69
CA ILE A 43 0.16 4.64 -0.30
C ILE A 43 0.56 5.87 0.50
N LYS A 44 1.82 6.30 0.36
CA LYS A 44 2.37 7.45 1.08
C LYS A 44 1.48 8.68 0.93
N HIS A 45 1.07 8.99 -0.31
CA HIS A 45 0.22 10.14 -0.56
C HIS A 45 -1.12 10.07 0.17
N MET A 46 -1.74 8.88 0.24
CA MET A 46 -3.01 8.68 0.97
C MET A 46 -2.85 8.84 2.48
N ILE A 47 -1.69 8.43 3.01
CA ILE A 47 -1.35 8.50 4.42
C ILE A 47 -1.01 9.93 4.85
N GLU A 48 -0.24 10.67 4.04
CA GLU A 48 0.13 12.07 4.29
C GLU A 48 -1.12 12.95 4.51
N PHE A 49 -2.17 12.76 3.71
CA PHE A 49 -3.45 13.49 3.88
C PHE A 49 -4.14 13.20 5.21
N SER A 50 -3.90 12.04 5.82
CA SER A 50 -4.51 11.64 7.09
C SER A 50 -3.82 12.24 8.31
N GLN A 51 -2.67 12.93 8.15
CA GLN A 51 -1.89 13.58 9.23
C GLN A 51 -1.68 12.69 10.46
N ILE A 52 -1.37 11.42 10.25
CA ILE A 52 -1.19 10.43 11.31
C ILE A 52 0.16 10.68 11.99
N ARG A 53 0.19 10.60 13.33
CA ARG A 53 1.43 10.76 14.12
C ARG A 53 1.76 9.55 14.99
N ASP A 54 0.82 8.61 15.12
CA ASP A 54 1.00 7.38 15.88
C ASP A 54 1.47 6.25 14.96
N PHE A 55 2.54 5.56 15.35
CA PHE A 55 3.17 4.51 14.53
C PHE A 55 2.21 3.33 14.28
N ALA A 56 1.50 2.86 15.31
CA ALA A 56 0.58 1.74 15.18
C ALA A 56 -0.56 2.05 14.19
N THR A 57 -1.11 3.27 14.28
CA THR A 57 -2.14 3.78 13.38
C THR A 57 -1.60 3.94 11.96
N LEU A 58 -0.38 4.46 11.80
CA LEU A 58 0.30 4.61 10.51
C LEU A 58 0.40 3.25 9.80
N VAL A 59 0.91 2.22 10.50
CA VAL A 59 1.06 0.87 9.96
C VAL A 59 -0.30 0.29 9.56
N ASN A 60 -1.30 0.41 10.44
CA ASN A 60 -2.63 -0.14 10.19
C ASN A 60 -3.30 0.51 8.97
N LYS A 61 -3.30 1.85 8.89
CA LYS A 61 -3.86 2.57 7.75
C LYS A 61 -3.11 2.27 6.46
N SER A 62 -1.79 2.22 6.50
CA SER A 62 -0.95 1.88 5.36
C SER A 62 -1.31 0.48 4.82
N ARG A 63 -1.57 -0.49 5.73
CA ARG A 63 -2.01 -1.84 5.35
C ARG A 63 -3.37 -1.82 4.66
N ILE A 64 -4.34 -1.08 5.19
CA ILE A 64 -5.67 -0.94 4.59
C ILE A 64 -5.58 -0.33 3.19
N CYS A 65 -4.82 0.76 3.02
CA CYS A 65 -4.64 1.39 1.71
C CYS A 65 -3.98 0.47 0.68
N ASP A 66 -3.02 -0.34 1.13
CA ASP A 66 -2.34 -1.33 0.28
C ASP A 66 -3.29 -2.46 -0.16
N ASP A 67 -4.14 -2.95 0.76
CA ASP A 67 -5.19 -3.92 0.46
C ASP A 67 -6.25 -3.36 -0.51
N ASP A 68 -6.74 -2.15 -0.26
CA ASP A 68 -7.72 -1.47 -1.12
C ASP A 68 -7.13 -1.21 -2.52
N GLY A 69 -5.87 -0.79 -2.59
CA GLY A 69 -5.16 -0.59 -3.85
C GLY A 69 -5.08 -1.89 -4.66
N ARG A 70 -4.71 -3.00 -4.02
CA ARG A 70 -4.70 -4.33 -4.65
C ARG A 70 -6.09 -4.79 -5.08
N ALA A 71 -7.09 -4.62 -4.23
CA ALA A 71 -8.47 -5.00 -4.52
C ALA A 71 -9.00 -4.24 -5.75
N LYS A 72 -8.72 -2.93 -5.83
CA LYS A 72 -9.07 -2.08 -6.97
C LYS A 72 -8.41 -2.56 -8.26
N VAL A 73 -7.09 -2.85 -8.23
CA VAL A 73 -6.37 -3.36 -9.40
C VAL A 73 -6.94 -4.71 -9.85
N ASN A 74 -7.20 -5.63 -8.93
CA ASN A 74 -7.79 -6.94 -9.23
C ASN A 74 -9.19 -6.80 -9.83
N TYR A 75 -10.02 -5.92 -9.27
CA TYR A 75 -11.36 -5.64 -9.80
C TYR A 75 -11.30 -5.17 -11.26
N TYR A 76 -10.50 -4.15 -11.57
CA TYR A 76 -10.40 -3.63 -12.93
C TYR A 76 -9.79 -4.64 -13.90
N LYS A 77 -8.84 -5.47 -13.44
CA LYS A 77 -8.32 -6.59 -14.25
C LYS A 77 -9.43 -7.54 -14.67
N VAL A 78 -10.26 -7.99 -13.73
CA VAL A 78 -11.40 -8.88 -14.01
C VAL A 78 -12.43 -8.22 -14.93
N VAL A 79 -12.74 -6.93 -14.71
CA VAL A 79 -13.67 -6.18 -15.57
C VAL A 79 -13.13 -6.05 -17.00
N ASN A 80 -11.85 -5.74 -17.16
CA ASN A 80 -11.22 -5.59 -18.47
C ASN A 80 -11.12 -6.94 -19.22
N ASP A 81 -10.79 -8.03 -18.53
CA ASP A 81 -10.73 -9.37 -19.11
C ASP A 81 -12.10 -9.82 -19.67
N ARG A 82 -13.19 -9.50 -18.95
CA ARG A 82 -14.56 -9.77 -19.43
C ARG A 82 -14.92 -8.93 -20.65
N LYS A 83 -14.44 -7.69 -20.72
CA LYS A 83 -14.69 -6.77 -21.85
C LYS A 83 -13.90 -7.19 -23.10
N GLY A 84 -12.66 -7.64 -22.94
CA GLY A 84 -11.82 -8.15 -24.04
C GLY A 84 -12.37 -9.44 -24.68
N LYS A 85 -13.01 -10.32 -23.89
CA LYS A 85 -13.67 -11.53 -24.40
C LYS A 85 -14.99 -11.27 -25.15
N GLY A 86 -15.51 -10.04 -25.11
CA GLY A 86 -16.72 -9.63 -25.84
C GLY A 86 -16.46 -9.09 -27.26
N GLN A 87 -15.19 -9.00 -27.69
CA GLN A 87 -14.82 -8.38 -28.97
C GLN A 87 -14.89 -9.34 -30.18
N GLU A 88 -15.31 -10.60 -29.98
CA GLU A 88 -15.77 -11.47 -31.09
C GLU A 88 -17.22 -11.18 -31.51
N ARG A 89 -17.84 -10.10 -31.01
CA ARG A 89 -19.04 -9.56 -31.64
C ARG A 89 -18.61 -8.82 -32.90
N GLY A 90 -18.59 -9.55 -34.01
CA GLY A 90 -18.42 -9.03 -35.36
C GLY A 90 -19.24 -7.77 -35.59
N LYS A 91 -18.70 -6.87 -36.42
CA LYS A 91 -19.38 -5.63 -36.80
C LYS A 91 -20.79 -5.97 -37.29
N PRO A 92 -21.85 -5.34 -36.75
CA PRO A 92 -23.22 -5.69 -37.13
C PRO A 92 -23.59 -5.26 -38.56
N TYR A 93 -22.77 -4.46 -39.23
CA TYR A 93 -22.95 -4.07 -40.61
C TYR A 93 -21.57 -3.91 -41.27
N ASP A 94 -21.05 -4.99 -41.85
CA ASP A 94 -20.15 -4.89 -43.00
C ASP A 94 -21.03 -5.14 -44.24
N ASN A 95 -21.35 -4.08 -44.97
CA ASN A 95 -21.90 -4.10 -46.33
C ASN A 95 -20.91 -3.36 -47.23
#